data_AF-A0A7X0AUF9-F1
#
_entry.id   AF-A0A7X0AUF9-F1
#
_cell.length_a   1.000
_cell.length_b   1.000
_cell.length_c   1.000
_cell.angle_alpha   90.00
_cell.angle_beta   90.00
_cell.angle_gamma   90.00
#
_symmetry.space_group_name_H-M   'P 1'
#
loop_
_entity.id
_entity.type
_entity.pdbx_description
1 polymer ?
#
loop_
_entity_poly.entity_id
_entity_poly.type
_entity_poly.pdbx_seq_one_letter_code
_entity_poly.pdbx_strand_id
1 'polypeptide(L)' 'MIVAYRAAGRAIFLYGFAKNDRENIEDDELQALRIIGANWLAATAERVAQAMEDGDLKEIVDDDQET' A
#
# COMPACT_ATOMS: atom_id res chain seq x y z
N MET A 1 -8.77 -6.62 -0.71
CA MET A 1 -7.64 -5.69 -0.95
C MET A 1 -7.48 -4.85 0.32
N ILE A 2 -6.25 -4.62 0.78
CA ILE A 2 -5.97 -3.72 1.92
C ILE A 2 -5.18 -2.52 1.41
N VAL A 3 -5.66 -1.34 1.76
CA VAL A 3 -5.06 -0.05 1.43
C VAL A 3 -4.85 0.75 2.70
N ALA A 4 -3.64 1.31 2.86
CA ALA A 4 -3.36 2.34 3.84
C ALA A 4 -3.64 3.70 3.20
N TYR A 5 -4.66 4.40 3.69
CA TYR A 5 -5.09 5.68 3.14
C TYR A 5 -4.95 6.79 4.18
N ARG A 6 -4.33 7.90 3.77
CA ARG A 6 -4.31 9.13 4.54
C ARG A 6 -5.01 10.22 3.74
N ALA A 7 -6.10 10.75 4.30
CA ALA A 7 -6.87 11.83 3.69
C ALA A 7 -5.97 13.00 3.30
N ALA A 8 -6.14 13.49 2.06
CA ALA A 8 -5.37 14.58 1.44
C ALA A 8 -3.84 14.35 1.32
N GLY A 9 -3.35 13.11 1.52
CA GLY A 9 -1.94 12.79 1.44
C GLY A 9 -1.61 11.79 0.34
N ARG A 10 -1.87 10.51 0.62
CA ARG A 10 -1.50 9.39 -0.26
C ARG A 10 -2.24 8.11 0.10
N ALA A 11 -2.34 7.22 -0.87
CA ALA A 11 -2.85 5.85 -0.74
C ALA A 11 -1.71 4.86 -1.05
N ILE A 12 -1.57 3.83 -0.23
CA ILE A 12 -0.57 2.77 -0.40
C ILE A 12 -1.27 1.43 -0.36
N PHE A 13 -1.16 0.66 -1.45
CA PHE A 13 -1.72 -0.68 -1.55
C PHE A 13 -0.78 -1.66 -0.85
N LEU A 14 -1.21 -2.20 0.29
CA LEU A 14 -0.41 -3.13 1.07
C LEU A 14 -0.64 -4.58 0.63
N TYR A 15 -1.84 -4.89 0.15
CA TYR A 15 -2.19 -6.27 -0.22
C TYR A 15 -3.32 -6.36 -1.25
N GLY A 16 -3.06 -7.06 -2.34
CA GLY A 16 -4.06 -7.45 -3.36
C GLY A 16 -4.45 -8.90 -3.17
N PHE A 17 -5.66 -9.19 -2.72
CA PHE A 17 -6.18 -10.56 -2.64
C PHE A 17 -6.91 -10.89 -3.94
N ALA A 18 -6.66 -12.08 -4.50
CA ALA A 18 -7.54 -12.61 -5.53
C ALA A 18 -8.93 -12.85 -4.93
N LYS A 19 -9.97 -12.72 -5.76
CA LYS A 19 -11.39 -12.68 -5.35
C LYS A 19 -11.88 -13.89 -4.53
N ASN A 20 -11.09 -14.96 -4.39
CA ASN A 20 -11.45 -16.19 -3.68
C ASN A 20 -10.34 -16.76 -2.77
N ASP A 21 -9.23 -16.05 -2.52
CA ASP A 21 -8.04 -16.72 -1.94
C ASP A 21 -7.94 -16.69 -0.40
N ARG A 22 -8.69 -15.81 0.29
CA ARG A 22 -8.67 -15.78 1.76
C ARG A 22 -10.03 -15.43 2.34
N GLU A 23 -10.63 -16.39 3.05
CA GLU A 23 -11.89 -16.23 3.78
C GLU A 23 -11.72 -15.51 5.14
N ASN A 24 -10.50 -15.37 5.67
CA ASN A 24 -10.22 -14.55 6.86
C ASN A 24 -8.76 -14.04 6.86
N ILE A 25 -8.56 -12.78 7.24
CA ILE A 25 -7.25 -12.23 7.61
C ILE A 25 -7.26 -12.22 9.14
N GLU A 26 -6.25 -12.82 9.76
CA GLU A 26 -6.20 -12.88 11.23
C GLU A 26 -5.90 -11.51 11.84
N ASP A 27 -6.29 -11.28 13.11
CA ASP A 27 -6.15 -9.97 13.76
C ASP A 27 -4.67 -9.55 13.89
N ASP A 28 -3.78 -10.50 14.13
CA ASP A 28 -2.32 -10.30 14.13
C ASP A 28 -1.79 -9.87 12.74
N GLU A 29 -2.24 -10.52 11.66
CA GLU A 29 -1.87 -10.12 10.29
C GLU A 29 -2.40 -8.71 9.99
N LEU A 30 -3.62 -8.41 10.40
CA LEU A 30 -4.22 -7.09 10.24
C LEU A 30 -3.44 -6.01 11.01
N GLN A 31 -3.02 -6.31 12.23
CA GLN A 31 -2.24 -5.39 13.05
C GLN A 31 -0.86 -5.12 12.42
N ALA A 32 -0.18 -6.16 11.95
CA ALA A 32 1.09 -6.00 11.23
C ALA A 32 0.91 -5.13 9.98
N LEU A 33 -0.13 -5.38 9.18
CA LEU A 33 -0.44 -4.57 8.00
C LEU A 33 -0.74 -3.11 8.34
N ARG A 34 -1.47 -2.84 9.43
CA ARG A 34 -1.70 -1.47 9.91
C ARG A 34 -0.41 -0.75 10.29
N ILE A 35 0.51 -1.43 10.97
CA ILE A 35 1.81 -0.86 11.37
C ILE A 35 2.63 -0.54 10.11
N ILE A 36 2.72 -1.48 9.17
CA ILE A 36 3.43 -1.28 7.91
C ILE A 36 2.84 -0.10 7.13
N GLY A 37 1.50 -0.04 7.03
CA GLY A 37 0.80 1.07 6.40
C GLY A 37 1.09 2.42 7.05
N ALA A 38 1.02 2.49 8.39
CA ALA A 38 1.31 3.70 9.13
C ALA A 38 2.76 4.16 8.92
N ASN A 39 3.72 3.24 8.93
CA ASN A 39 5.13 3.54 8.67
C ASN A 39 5.35 4.12 7.27
N TRP A 40 4.71 3.57 6.25
CA TRP A 40 4.80 4.11 4.89
C TRP A 40 4.07 5.44 4.71
N LEU A 41 2.93 5.64 5.38
CA LEU A 41 2.21 6.91 5.38
C LEU A 41 2.94 8.02 6.16
N ALA A 42 3.80 7.65 7.10
CA ALA A 42 4.68 8.55 7.85
C ALA A 42 6.07 8.71 7.20
N ALA A 43 6.43 7.84 6.25
CA ALA A 43 7.71 7.90 5.57
C ALA A 43 7.87 9.21 4.80
N THR A 44 9.08 9.77 4.85
CA THR A 44 9.44 10.97 4.10
C THR A 44 9.44 10.70 2.59
N ALA A 45 9.34 11.76 1.80
CA ALA A 45 9.40 11.64 0.34
C ALA A 45 10.68 10.94 -0.13
N GLU A 46 11.82 11.20 0.53
CA GLU A 46 13.12 10.56 0.23
C GLU A 46 13.08 9.05 0.46
N ARG A 47 12.48 8.60 1.56
CA ARG A 47 12.39 7.17 1.88
C ARG A 47 11.44 6.43 0.93
N VAL A 48 10.38 7.11 0.48
CA VAL A 48 9.51 6.57 -0.57
C VAL A 48 10.23 6.55 -1.92
N ALA A 49 11.02 7.55 -2.26
CA ALA A 49 11.84 7.56 -3.48
C ALA A 49 12.85 6.42 -3.48
N GLN A 50 13.59 6.23 -2.39
CA GLN A 50 14.52 5.09 -2.25
C GLN A 50 13.79 3.75 -2.36
N ALA A 51 12.65 3.58 -1.69
CA ALA A 51 11.88 2.35 -1.81
C ALA A 51 11.35 2.09 -3.22
N MET A 52 11.16 3.13 -4.04
CA MET A 52 10.86 2.96 -5.47
C MET A 52 12.10 2.53 -6.27
N GLU A 53 13.28 3.04 -5.94
CA GLU A 53 14.54 2.64 -6.56
C GLU A 53 14.95 1.21 -6.20
N ASP A 54 14.79 0.81 -4.94
CA ASP A 54 15.04 -0.56 -4.46
C ASP A 54 13.98 -1.56 -4.98
N GLY A 55 12.85 -1.08 -5.49
CA GLY A 55 11.76 -1.91 -6.02
C GLY A 55 10.78 -2.43 -4.97
N ASP A 56 10.89 -1.98 -3.72
CA ASP A 56 9.93 -2.25 -2.63
C ASP A 56 8.57 -1.57 -2.87
N LEU A 57 8.57 -0.41 -3.53
CA LEU A 57 7.36 0.33 -3.89
C LEU A 57 7.30 0.56 -5.40
N LYS A 58 6.10 0.42 -5.96
CA LYS A 58 5.82 0.79 -7.34
C LYS A 58 4.80 1.92 -7.36
N GLU A 59 5.17 3.04 -7.96
CA GLU A 59 4.22 4.10 -8.26
C GLU A 59 3.21 3.59 -9.29
N ILE A 60 1.93 3.73 -8.97
CA ILE A 60 0.83 3.46 -9.90
C ILE A 60 0.33 4.81 -10.37
N VAL A 61 0.62 5.14 -11.61
CA VAL A 61 0.00 6.28 -12.29
C VAL A 61 -1.36 5.80 -12.77
N ASP A 62 -2.42 6.55 -12.45
CA ASP A 62 -3.75 6.31 -13.01
C ASP A 62 -3.65 6.52 -14.53
N ASP A 63 -3.53 5.43 -15.29
CA ASP A 63 -3.63 5.46 -16.75
C ASP A 63 -5.11 5.46 -17.12
N ASP A 64 -5.79 6.56 -16.80
CA ASP A 64 -7.02 6.94 -17.50
C ASP A 64 -6.60 7.52 -18.86
N GLN A 65 -6.02 6.64 -19.70
CA GLN A 65 -6.06 6.78 -21.15
C GLN A 65 -7.16 5.82 -21.62
N GLU A 66 -8.43 6.15 -21.31
CA GLU A 66 -9.52 5.72 -22.19
C GLU A 66 -9.14 6.17 -23.62
N THR A 67 -8.81 5.18 -24.46
CA THR A 67 -8.74 5.34 -25.91
C THR A 67 -9.86 4.55 -26.56
#